data_AF-A0ABD3Q5U7-F1
#
_entry.id   AF-A0ABD3Q5U7-F1
#
_cell.length_a   1.000
_cell.length_b   1.000
_cell.length_c   1.000
_cell.angle_alpha   90.00
_cell.angle_beta   90.00
_cell.angle_gamma   90.00
#
_symmetry.space_group_name_H-M   'P 1'
#
loop_
_entity.id
_entity.type
_entity.pdbx_description
1 polymer ?
#
loop_
_entity_poly.entity_id
_entity_poly.type
_entity_poly.pdbx_seq_one_letter_code
_entity_poly.pdbx_strand_id
1 'polypeptide(L)'
;MDIVLFQRRNTEEGREPKLELGTLQETGTVAPISAWTTESSYTSGTNDMMEFVVDEEDMFPGLRSDDIRILQVLEGNMIGYGSRQVGGGKGLGNPHGEESELLYYIDRSVVEGIYDLETDGVKLKNVKIDLVVNPSLEVIW
;
A
#
# COMPACT_ATOMS: atom_id res chain seq x y z
N MET A 1 -3.64 -9.62 6.48
CA MET A 1 -3.74 -8.14 6.49
C MET A 1 -4.55 -7.76 5.28
N ASP A 2 -5.52 -6.88 5.45
CA ASP A 2 -6.39 -6.44 4.35
C ASP A 2 -5.82 -5.16 3.73
N ILE A 3 -5.93 -5.02 2.41
CA ILE A 3 -5.56 -3.78 1.73
C ILE A 3 -6.76 -2.85 1.75
N VAL A 4 -6.53 -1.61 2.17
CA VAL A 4 -7.55 -0.58 2.30
C VAL A 4 -7.22 0.63 1.46
N LEU A 5 -8.28 1.21 0.90
CA LEU A 5 -8.28 2.55 0.35
C LEU A 5 -8.66 3.52 1.45
N PHE A 6 -7.81 4.49 1.74
CA PHE A 6 -8.04 5.46 2.82
C PHE A 6 -7.73 6.89 2.38
N GLN A 7 -8.17 7.84 3.20
CA GLN A 7 -7.87 9.27 3.05
C GLN A 7 -7.38 9.81 4.40
N ARG A 8 -6.35 10.66 4.38
CA ARG A 8 -5.90 11.40 5.58
C ARG A 8 -6.84 12.55 5.89
N ARG A 9 -7.20 12.70 7.18
CA ARG A 9 -8.12 13.77 7.62
C ARG A 9 -7.47 15.16 7.56
N ASN A 10 -6.15 15.25 7.75
CA ASN A 10 -5.39 16.51 7.73
C ASN A 10 -4.91 16.92 6.33
N THR A 11 -5.70 16.67 5.28
CA THR A 11 -5.34 17.20 3.96
C THR A 11 -5.54 18.73 4.03
N GLU A 12 -4.45 19.50 3.90
CA GLU A 12 -4.45 20.98 3.98
C GLU A 12 -5.67 21.58 3.25
N GLU A 13 -6.39 22.49 3.92
CA GLU A 13 -7.54 23.19 3.33
C GLU A 13 -7.16 23.75 1.95
N GLY A 14 -7.79 23.24 0.89
CA GLY A 14 -7.59 23.70 -0.49
C GLY A 14 -6.79 22.76 -1.40
N ARG A 15 -6.25 21.64 -0.90
CA ARG A 15 -5.75 20.56 -1.78
C ARG A 15 -6.87 19.63 -2.22
N GLU A 16 -6.75 19.11 -3.44
CA GLU A 16 -7.66 18.07 -3.92
C GLU A 16 -7.59 16.84 -2.99
N PRO A 17 -8.72 16.19 -2.70
CA PRO A 17 -8.74 14.98 -1.89
C PRO A 17 -7.85 13.93 -2.54
N LYS A 18 -6.91 13.37 -1.78
CA LYS A 18 -6.03 12.28 -2.23
C LYS A 18 -6.46 10.98 -1.60
N LEU A 19 -6.46 9.91 -2.40
CA LEU A 19 -6.67 8.55 -1.93
C LEU A 19 -5.32 7.87 -1.78
N GLU A 20 -5.12 7.14 -0.71
CA GLU A 20 -3.91 6.37 -0.45
C GLU A 20 -4.27 4.89 -0.27
N LEU A 21 -3.33 4.02 -0.59
CA LEU A 21 -3.43 2.59 -0.30
C LEU A 21 -2.63 2.29 0.98
N GLY A 22 -3.16 1.38 1.78
CA GLY A 22 -2.46 0.90 2.96
C GLY A 22 -2.92 -0.50 3.36
N THR A 23 -2.26 -1.07 4.35
CA THR A 23 -2.61 -2.37 4.91
C THR A 23 -3.11 -2.19 6.34
N LEU A 24 -4.21 -2.87 6.66
CA LEU A 24 -4.73 -2.93 8.02
C LEU A 24 -3.89 -3.90 8.85
N GLN A 25 -3.22 -3.36 9.87
CA GLN A 25 -2.36 -4.08 10.79
C GLN A 25 -3.19 -4.74 11.90
N GLU A 26 -2.62 -5.76 12.55
CA GLU A 26 -3.28 -6.47 13.67
C GLU A 26 -3.54 -5.55 14.88
N THR A 27 -2.76 -4.48 15.01
CA THR A 27 -2.91 -3.42 16.01
C THR A 27 -4.12 -2.52 15.76
N GLY A 28 -4.81 -2.66 14.62
CA GLY A 28 -5.89 -1.78 14.19
C GLY A 28 -5.42 -0.45 13.60
N THR A 29 -4.11 -0.29 13.36
CA THR A 29 -3.54 0.84 12.61
C THR A 29 -3.42 0.52 11.13
N VAL A 30 -3.26 1.53 10.29
CA VAL A 30 -3.02 1.37 8.85
C VAL A 30 -1.61 1.79 8.53
N ALA A 31 -0.87 0.94 7.84
CA ALA A 31 0.44 1.28 7.30
C ALA A 31 0.28 1.61 5.80
N PRO A 32 0.64 2.82 5.34
CA PRO A 32 0.74 3.12 3.91
C PRO A 32 1.60 2.10 3.18
N ILE A 33 1.25 1.83 1.92
CA ILE A 33 2.09 1.03 1.02
C ILE A 33 2.67 1.89 -0.09
N SER A 34 3.92 1.58 -0.44
CA SER A 34 4.66 2.24 -1.51
C SER A 34 5.09 1.21 -2.55
N ALA A 35 5.12 1.63 -3.81
CA ALA A 35 5.77 0.86 -4.86
C ALA A 35 7.22 1.34 -5.00
N TRP A 36 8.16 0.47 -5.37
CA TRP A 36 9.50 0.92 -5.76
C TRP A 36 9.54 1.46 -7.19
N THR A 37 8.68 0.93 -8.06
CA THR A 37 8.60 1.26 -9.48
C THR A 37 7.14 1.32 -9.93
N THR A 38 6.90 2.03 -11.02
CA THR A 38 5.62 1.96 -11.73
C THR A 38 5.54 0.78 -12.69
N GLU A 39 6.64 0.08 -12.92
CA GLU A 39 6.69 -1.12 -13.76
C GLU A 39 5.88 -2.28 -13.16
N SER A 40 5.43 -3.15 -14.05
CA SER A 40 4.67 -4.34 -13.69
C SER A 40 5.62 -5.40 -13.13
N SER A 41 5.29 -6.00 -11.99
CA SER A 41 6.05 -7.12 -11.44
C SER A 41 5.80 -8.39 -12.23
N TYR A 42 4.53 -8.67 -12.55
CA TYR A 42 4.17 -9.72 -13.48
C TYR A 42 2.85 -9.43 -14.19
N THR A 43 2.66 -10.08 -15.33
CA THR A 43 1.41 -10.06 -16.07
C THR A 43 0.86 -11.49 -16.12
N SER A 44 -0.45 -11.66 -15.88
CA SER A 44 -1.10 -12.97 -15.95
C SER A 44 -2.45 -12.83 -16.65
N GLY A 45 -2.51 -13.31 -17.90
CA GLY A 45 -3.73 -13.41 -18.71
C GLY A 45 -4.40 -12.06 -19.02
N THR A 46 -5.06 -11.48 -18.03
CA THR A 46 -5.79 -10.21 -18.07
C THR A 46 -5.31 -9.18 -17.05
N ASN A 47 -4.45 -9.58 -16.11
CA ASN A 47 -4.07 -8.76 -14.98
C ASN A 47 -2.63 -8.28 -15.13
N ASP A 48 -2.44 -7.01 -14.83
CA ASP A 48 -1.17 -6.31 -14.87
C ASP A 48 -0.82 -5.87 -13.45
N MET A 49 0.03 -6.62 -12.76
CA MET A 49 0.20 -6.52 -11.32
C MET A 49 1.40 -5.64 -10.98
N MET A 50 1.17 -4.63 -10.14
CA MET A 50 2.19 -3.77 -9.54
C MET A 50 2.53 -4.27 -8.14
N GLU A 51 3.79 -4.12 -7.75
CA GLU A 51 4.31 -4.61 -6.46
C GLU A 51 4.49 -3.48 -5.47
N PHE A 52 4.04 -3.73 -4.25
CA PHE A 52 3.99 -2.78 -3.16
C PHE A 52 4.52 -3.40 -1.88
N VAL A 53 5.09 -2.54 -1.04
CA VAL A 53 5.63 -2.87 0.27
C VAL A 53 5.20 -1.84 1.30
N VAL A 54 5.18 -2.27 2.56
CA VAL A 54 5.05 -1.36 3.70
C VAL A 54 6.45 -0.90 4.06
N ASP A 55 6.67 0.42 4.13
CA ASP A 55 7.89 0.95 4.72
C ASP A 55 7.91 0.65 6.22
N GLU A 56 9.01 0.10 6.73
CA GLU A 56 9.15 -0.24 8.14
C GLU A 56 9.01 0.99 9.04
N GLU A 57 9.44 2.17 8.55
CA GLU A 57 9.29 3.45 9.25
C GLU A 57 7.81 3.84 9.42
N ASP A 58 6.95 3.39 8.50
CA ASP A 58 5.51 3.64 8.52
C ASP A 58 4.73 2.62 9.37
N MET A 59 5.32 1.45 9.65
CA MET A 59 4.64 0.37 10.39
C MET A 59 4.47 0.70 11.88
N PHE A 60 5.40 1.45 12.46
CA PHE A 60 5.41 1.75 13.89
C PHE A 60 5.47 3.27 14.15
N PRO A 61 4.37 3.91 14.61
CA PRO A 61 3.15 3.30 15.15
C PRO A 61 2.05 2.97 14.11
N GLY A 62 2.22 3.33 12.84
CA GLY A 62 1.14 3.31 11.85
C GLY A 62 0.12 4.44 12.04
N LEU A 63 -0.77 4.60 11.06
CA LEU A 63 -1.83 5.60 11.07
C LEU A 63 -3.02 5.13 11.90
N ARG A 64 -3.51 6.00 12.79
CA ARG A 64 -4.65 5.69 13.66
C ARG A 64 -5.97 6.09 13.01
N SER A 65 -7.06 5.53 13.49
CA SER A 65 -8.43 5.85 13.04
C SER A 65 -8.77 7.35 13.14
N ASP A 66 -8.09 8.09 14.02
CA ASP A 66 -8.30 9.54 14.18
C ASP A 66 -7.60 10.36 13.10
N ASP A 67 -6.54 9.83 12.48
CA ASP A 67 -5.73 10.50 11.47
C ASP A 67 -6.24 10.23 10.04
N ILE A 68 -6.94 9.10 9.87
CA ILE A 68 -7.39 8.65 8.56
C ILE A 68 -8.88 8.29 8.57
N ARG A 69 -9.37 8.01 7.37
CA ARG A 69 -10.69 7.48 7.11
C ARG A 69 -10.57 6.37 6.08
N ILE A 70 -10.97 5.16 6.45
CA ILE A 70 -11.04 4.03 5.53
C ILE A 70 -12.30 4.19 4.68
N LEU A 71 -12.14 4.12 3.37
CA LEU A 71 -13.21 4.33 2.39
C LEU A 71 -13.70 3.00 1.83
N GLN A 72 -12.78 2.08 1.59
CA GLN A 72 -13.07 0.78 1.02
C GLN A 72 -12.00 -0.23 1.44
N VAL A 73 -12.42 -1.46 1.74
CA VAL A 73 -11.54 -2.62 1.79
C VAL A 73 -11.47 -3.21 0.39
N LEU A 74 -10.26 -3.39 -0.13
CA LEU A 74 -10.03 -4.00 -1.42
C LEU A 74 -10.03 -5.52 -1.26
N GLU A 75 -10.81 -6.22 -2.09
CA GLU A 75 -10.99 -7.67 -1.99
C GLU A 75 -11.00 -8.34 -3.37
N GLY A 76 -10.80 -9.66 -3.37
CA GLY A 76 -10.97 -10.51 -4.55
C GLY A 76 -9.72 -10.58 -5.44
N ASN A 77 -9.94 -10.82 -6.73
CA ASN A 77 -8.90 -11.23 -7.67
C ASN A 77 -7.95 -10.10 -8.10
N MET A 78 -8.15 -8.89 -7.57
CA MET A 78 -7.34 -7.70 -7.86
C MET A 78 -6.12 -7.58 -6.94
N ILE A 79 -6.03 -8.43 -5.92
CA ILE A 79 -4.93 -8.45 -4.95
C ILE A 79 -4.26 -9.82 -4.95
N GLY A 80 -2.93 -9.81 -4.98
CA GLY A 80 -2.07 -10.95 -4.67
C GLY A 80 -1.19 -10.63 -3.47
N TYR A 81 -0.71 -11.68 -2.81
CA TYR A 81 0.22 -11.57 -1.70
C TYR A 81 1.45 -12.43 -1.98
N GLY A 82 2.60 -11.94 -1.58
CA GLY A 82 3.85 -12.69 -1.67
C GLY A 82 4.82 -12.28 -0.56
N SER A 83 6.03 -12.80 -0.69
CA SER A 83 7.12 -12.45 0.20
C SER A 83 8.42 -12.55 -0.57
N ARG A 84 9.34 -11.63 -0.35
CA ARG A 84 10.71 -11.76 -0.85
C ARG A 84 11.67 -11.97 0.31
N GLN A 85 12.65 -12.82 0.08
CA GLN A 85 13.78 -12.94 0.99
C GLN A 85 14.67 -11.73 0.76
N VAL A 86 14.70 -10.80 1.72
CA VAL A 86 15.74 -9.76 1.71
C VAL A 86 17.06 -10.44 2.10
N GLY A 87 18.15 -10.09 1.41
CA GLY A 87 19.43 -10.81 1.43
C GLY A 87 20.10 -10.86 2.81
N GLY A 88 19.57 -11.68 3.71
CA GLY A 88 20.05 -11.91 5.07
C GLY A 88 20.42 -13.37 5.24
N GLY A 89 21.41 -13.85 4.49
CA GLY A 89 22.10 -15.06 4.92
C GLY A 89 22.61 -14.87 6.35
N LYS A 90 22.55 -15.92 7.19
CA LYS A 90 23.07 -15.86 8.57
C LYS A 90 24.49 -15.31 8.57
N GLY A 91 24.63 -14.06 9.01
CA GLY A 91 25.88 -13.32 9.09
C GLY A 91 25.97 -12.61 10.44
N LEU A 92 27.13 -12.05 10.76
CA LEU A 92 27.38 -11.39 12.05
C LEU A 92 26.37 -10.26 12.39
N GLY A 93 25.66 -9.72 11.38
CA GLY A 93 24.60 -8.71 11.53
C GLY A 93 23.16 -9.23 11.44
N ASN A 94 22.94 -10.51 11.12
CA ASN A 94 21.62 -11.15 11.14
C ASN A 94 21.75 -12.58 11.73
N PRO A 95 21.93 -12.70 13.06
CA PRO A 95 22.20 -13.98 13.73
C PRO A 95 20.98 -14.91 13.77
N HIS A 96 19.77 -14.38 13.54
CA HIS A 96 18.51 -15.14 13.56
C HIS A 96 18.11 -15.65 12.16
N GLY A 97 18.59 -15.03 11.08
CA GLY A 97 18.42 -15.53 9.72
C GLY A 97 16.99 -15.39 9.18
N GLU A 98 16.25 -14.43 9.69
CA GLU A 98 14.98 -13.94 9.12
C GLU A 98 15.26 -12.52 8.61
N GLU A 99 14.70 -12.06 7.50
CA GLU A 99 13.36 -11.49 7.46
C GLU A 99 12.84 -11.56 6.02
N SER A 100 11.63 -12.08 5.83
CA SER A 100 10.94 -11.99 4.55
C SER A 100 10.08 -10.74 4.57
N GLU A 101 10.27 -9.85 3.60
CA GLU A 101 9.41 -8.68 3.45
C GLU A 101 8.09 -9.10 2.79
N LEU A 102 6.97 -8.64 3.32
CA LEU A 102 5.64 -8.90 2.77
C LEU A 102 5.42 -8.03 1.52
N LEU A 103 5.07 -8.69 0.43
CA LEU A 103 4.78 -8.07 -0.85
C LEU A 103 3.28 -8.09 -1.12
N TYR A 104 2.77 -6.97 -1.58
CA TYR A 104 1.39 -6.80 -2.02
C TYR A 104 1.38 -6.57 -3.51
N TYR A 105 0.66 -7.41 -4.24
CA TYR A 105 0.46 -7.27 -5.67
C TYR A 105 -0.92 -6.68 -5.90
N ILE A 106 -1.00 -5.52 -6.55
CA ILE A 106 -2.26 -4.84 -6.83
C ILE A 106 -2.38 -4.65 -8.33
N ASP A 107 -3.53 -5.00 -8.88
CA ASP A 107 -3.81 -4.78 -10.31
C ASP A 107 -3.70 -3.28 -10.66
N ARG A 108 -2.96 -2.96 -11.72
CA ARG A 108 -2.73 -1.58 -12.18
C ARG A 108 -4.05 -0.85 -12.43
N SER A 109 -5.12 -1.54 -12.84
CA SER A 109 -6.44 -0.92 -13.04
C SER A 109 -7.06 -0.37 -11.74
N VAL A 110 -6.69 -0.91 -10.58
CA VAL A 110 -7.07 -0.35 -9.27
C VAL A 110 -6.29 0.94 -9.04
N VAL A 111 -4.97 0.89 -9.19
CA VAL A 111 -4.08 2.03 -8.92
C VAL A 111 -4.39 3.22 -9.83
N GLU A 112 -4.64 2.97 -11.12
CA GLU A 112 -4.96 3.98 -12.12
C GLU A 112 -6.46 4.33 -12.20
N GLY A 113 -7.28 3.66 -11.37
CA GLY A 113 -8.71 3.82 -11.33
C GLY A 113 -9.16 5.24 -10.95
N ILE A 114 -10.35 5.59 -11.44
CA ILE A 114 -11.06 6.80 -11.05
C ILE A 114 -12.23 6.39 -10.15
N TYR A 115 -12.28 6.97 -8.96
CA TYR A 115 -13.20 6.56 -7.90
C TYR A 115 -14.25 7.63 -7.61
N ASP A 116 -15.49 7.17 -7.53
CA ASP A 116 -16.63 7.91 -6.98
C ASP A 116 -17.03 7.26 -5.66
N LEU A 117 -16.76 7.92 -4.54
CA LEU A 117 -16.91 7.37 -3.19
C LEU A 117 -17.83 8.25 -2.34
N GLU A 118 -18.65 7.63 -1.49
CA GLU A 118 -19.53 8.32 -0.56
C GLU A 118 -19.28 7.82 0.87
N THR A 119 -18.90 8.72 1.76
CA THR A 119 -18.57 8.37 3.15
C THR A 119 -18.94 9.50 4.12
N ASP A 120 -19.61 9.17 5.23
CA ASP A 120 -20.32 10.06 6.17
C ASP A 120 -20.87 11.35 5.51
N GLY A 121 -21.63 11.18 4.42
CA GLY A 121 -22.30 12.28 3.70
C GLY A 121 -21.40 13.11 2.76
N VAL A 122 -20.09 12.84 2.71
CA VAL A 122 -19.17 13.47 1.76
C VAL A 122 -19.08 12.62 0.50
N LYS A 123 -19.40 13.22 -0.66
CA LYS A 123 -19.24 12.59 -1.98
C LYS A 123 -17.96 13.07 -2.62
N LEU A 124 -17.01 12.15 -2.76
CA LEU A 124 -15.79 12.32 -3.53
C LEU A 124 -16.06 11.83 -4.94
N LYS A 125 -15.80 12.66 -5.95
CA LYS A 125 -15.99 12.32 -7.35
C LYS A 125 -14.71 12.46 -8.14
N ASN A 126 -14.50 11.55 -9.08
CA ASN A 126 -13.35 11.53 -9.96
C ASN A 126 -11.99 11.57 -9.24
N VAL A 127 -11.89 10.93 -8.07
CA VAL A 127 -10.66 10.96 -7.27
C VAL A 127 -9.75 9.81 -7.66
N LYS A 128 -8.43 10.07 -7.66
CA LYS A 128 -7.40 9.09 -8.01
C LYS A 128 -6.59 8.68 -6.78
N ILE A 129 -6.02 7.50 -6.85
CA ILE A 129 -5.01 7.04 -5.89
C ILE A 129 -3.71 7.80 -6.14
N ASP A 130 -3.15 8.34 -5.07
CA ASP A 130 -1.80 8.92 -5.06
C ASP A 130 -0.80 7.79 -4.89
N LEU A 131 -0.23 7.34 -6.00
CA LEU A 131 0.78 6.31 -6.00
C LEU A 131 2.10 6.89 -5.47
N VAL A 132 2.54 6.38 -4.32
CA VAL A 132 3.87 6.71 -3.77
C VAL A 132 4.89 5.75 -4.37
N VAL A 133 5.82 6.31 -5.14
CA VAL A 133 7.00 5.58 -5.63
C VAL A 133 8.18 5.90 -4.73
N ASN A 134 8.67 4.90 -4.00
CA ASN A 134 9.84 5.03 -3.13
C ASN A 134 10.98 4.08 -3.61
N PRO A 135 11.89 4.56 -4.46
CA PRO A 135 12.99 3.74 -4.99
C PRO A 135 13.98 3.27 -3.92
N SER A 136 14.05 3.89 -2.74
CA SER A 136 14.96 3.43 -1.68
C SER A 136 14.53 2.10 -1.06
N LEU A 137 13.30 1.66 -1.31
CA LEU A 137 12.79 0.33 -0.95
C LEU A 137 13.20 -0.75 -1.97
N GLU A 138 13.87 -0.37 -3.06
CA GLU A 138 14.48 -1.31 -3.99
C GLU A 138 15.70 -1.97 -3.32
N VAL A 139 15.65 -3.29 -3.15
CA VAL A 139 16.80 -4.06 -2.67
C VAL A 139 17.68 -4.40 -3.87
N ILE A 140 18.76 -3.65 -4.05
CA ILE A 140 19.78 -3.90 -5.07
C ILE A 140 20.79 -4.91 -4.50
N TRP A 141 20.92 -6.07 -5.15
CA TRP A 141 21.87 -7.13 -4.80
C TRP A 141 23.29 -6.91 -5.35
#